data_AF-A0A973HAG6-F1
#
_entry.id   AF-A0A973HAG6-F1
#
_cell.length_a   1.000
_cell.length_b   1.000
_cell.length_c   1.000
_cell.angle_alpha   90.00
_cell.angle_beta   90.00
_cell.angle_gamma   90.00
#
_symmetry.space_group_name_H-M   'P 1'
#
loop_
_entity.id
_entity.type
_entity.pdbx_description
1 polymer ?
#
loop_
_entity_poly.entity_id
_entity_poly.type
_entity_poly.pdbx_seq_one_letter_code
_entity_poly.pdbx_strand_id
1 'polypeptide(L)'
;MDTLLPGAPAPATVDLLRAAPWMDETGRHGGGFELYDQAVLGEVRLLLVGTAEPGGSRWFVPVLDADPGRHAAGTAAFDRAVTGALRAGLRLPTGRGNVIEFRGTPADYRGPLPFDPGWCSNALSLVDLGGIAHAHKSYRRLGTGNREAELLRLMADGGRTQRPVGDYTYVDTATGAREPLGVLYRYAEGEGLNVPLRAGIRALWPLLGTGGVEVSGAVETSQKDLVAPLRATGVFLRGFHQELAERLGAHPEFPVTGALDEATGRLAALTPLILADTRYPVPVREAAAAGLGRELARVAELPARPWPAGPCHGDLHLSHVLRRELPDGGWELCVIDLSTPRADPA
;
A
#
# COMPACT_ATOMS: atom_id res chain seq x y z
N MET A 1 18.02 -38.73 0.83
CA MET A 1 17.52 -37.40 0.42
C MET A 1 17.22 -36.65 1.69
N ASP A 2 18.24 -36.01 2.26
CA ASP A 2 18.08 -35.15 3.42
C ASP A 2 17.62 -33.78 2.93
N THR A 3 16.34 -33.48 3.17
CA THR A 3 15.78 -32.14 3.05
C THR A 3 16.31 -31.29 4.20
N LEU A 4 17.53 -30.79 4.05
CA LEU A 4 18.08 -29.78 4.95
C LEU A 4 17.15 -28.54 4.91
N LEU A 5 16.53 -28.24 6.05
CA LEU A 5 15.96 -26.93 6.33
C LEU A 5 17.00 -25.87 5.93
N PRO A 6 16.62 -24.77 5.25
CA PRO A 6 17.57 -23.70 5.05
C PRO A 6 17.93 -23.17 6.44
N GLY A 7 19.22 -23.10 6.74
CA GLY A 7 19.70 -22.69 8.06
C GLY A 7 19.37 -21.24 8.40
N ALA A 8 20.10 -20.65 9.34
CA ALA A 8 19.99 -19.23 9.59
C ALA A 8 20.43 -18.41 8.35
N PRO A 9 19.82 -17.24 8.09
CA PRO A 9 20.40 -16.27 7.15
C PRO A 9 21.84 -15.92 7.55
N ALA A 10 22.63 -15.43 6.60
CA ALA A 10 23.97 -14.96 6.90
C ALA A 10 23.95 -13.91 8.04
N PRO A 11 24.93 -13.89 8.96
CA PRO A 11 24.95 -12.93 10.07
C PRO A 11 24.80 -11.47 9.62
N ALA A 12 25.47 -11.09 8.52
CA ALA A 12 25.36 -9.77 7.93
C ALA A 12 23.92 -9.42 7.48
N THR A 13 23.15 -10.40 6.99
CA THR A 13 21.73 -10.22 6.64
C THR A 13 20.86 -10.08 7.89
N VAL A 14 21.20 -10.79 8.98
CA VAL A 14 20.51 -10.63 10.27
C VAL A 14 20.73 -9.23 10.83
N ASP A 15 21.96 -8.72 10.79
CA ASP A 15 22.29 -7.37 11.25
C ASP A 15 21.57 -6.31 10.41
N LEU A 16 21.53 -6.51 9.09
CA LEU A 16 20.77 -5.68 8.16
C LEU A 16 19.29 -5.59 8.53
N LEU A 17 18.65 -6.73 8.84
CA LEU A 17 17.26 -6.79 9.26
C LEU A 17 17.03 -6.09 10.60
N ARG A 18 17.90 -6.30 11.58
CA ARG A 18 17.80 -5.64 12.90
C ARG A 18 17.98 -4.12 12.79
N ALA A 19 18.84 -3.65 11.89
CA ALA A 19 19.05 -2.23 11.65
C ALA A 19 17.95 -1.57 10.79
N ALA A 20 17.07 -2.36 10.17
CA ALA A 20 16.11 -1.85 9.22
C ALA A 20 15.06 -0.93 9.87
N PRO A 21 14.89 0.31 9.39
CA PRO A 21 13.95 1.28 9.99
C PRO A 21 12.47 0.92 9.78
N TRP A 22 12.19 -0.01 8.88
CA TRP A 22 10.85 -0.49 8.53
C TRP A 22 10.45 -1.77 9.26
N MET A 23 11.37 -2.40 9.99
CA MET A 23 11.09 -3.57 10.81
C MET A 23 10.42 -3.13 12.13
N ASP A 24 9.36 -3.84 12.52
CA ASP A 24 8.69 -3.60 13.80
C ASP A 24 9.58 -4.00 14.98
N GLU A 25 9.32 -3.46 16.17
CA GLU A 25 10.14 -3.74 17.37
C GLU A 25 10.11 -5.22 17.73
N THR A 26 8.97 -5.90 17.53
CA THR A 26 8.83 -7.34 17.74
C THR A 26 9.68 -8.15 16.78
N GLY A 27 9.78 -7.79 15.50
CA GLY A 27 10.69 -8.44 14.55
C GLY A 27 12.16 -8.10 14.79
N ARG A 28 12.45 -6.86 15.24
CA ARG A 28 13.81 -6.39 15.52
C ARG A 28 14.44 -7.06 16.75
N HIS A 29 13.62 -7.32 17.78
CA HIS A 29 14.06 -7.82 19.08
C HIS A 29 13.51 -9.20 19.46
N GLY A 30 12.57 -9.74 18.69
CA GLY A 30 12.01 -11.09 18.86
C GLY A 30 12.98 -12.19 18.47
N GLY A 31 12.50 -13.44 18.46
CA GLY A 31 13.29 -14.65 18.23
C GLY A 31 14.20 -14.64 16.99
N GLY A 32 15.02 -15.69 16.82
CA GLY A 32 15.94 -15.79 15.68
C GLY A 32 15.26 -15.70 14.32
N PHE A 33 16.00 -15.24 13.30
CA PHE A 33 15.56 -15.28 11.91
C PHE A 33 15.88 -16.65 11.29
N GLU A 34 14.96 -17.16 10.49
CA GLU A 34 15.12 -18.39 9.71
C GLU A 34 15.08 -18.04 8.22
N LEU A 35 16.00 -18.63 7.43
CA LEU A 35 15.90 -18.55 5.99
C LEU A 35 14.77 -19.49 5.54
N TYR A 36 13.66 -18.92 5.08
CA TYR A 36 12.54 -19.71 4.61
C TYR A 36 12.81 -20.31 3.23
N ASP A 37 13.33 -19.53 2.28
CA ASP A 37 13.74 -19.99 0.95
C ASP A 37 14.66 -18.94 0.29
N GLN A 38 15.29 -19.30 -0.83
CA GLN A 38 16.12 -18.37 -1.59
C GLN A 38 16.23 -18.71 -3.07
N ALA A 39 16.57 -17.72 -3.89
CA ALA A 39 16.99 -17.89 -5.27
C ALA A 39 18.09 -16.90 -5.64
N VAL A 40 18.84 -17.19 -6.71
CA VAL A 40 19.88 -16.30 -7.24
C VAL A 40 19.42 -15.76 -8.58
N LEU A 41 19.38 -14.44 -8.72
CA LEU A 41 19.02 -13.71 -9.93
C LEU A 41 20.18 -12.80 -10.33
N GLY A 42 21.09 -13.33 -11.14
CA GLY A 42 22.33 -12.63 -11.50
C GLY A 42 23.19 -12.32 -10.27
N GLU A 43 23.49 -11.05 -10.04
CA GLU A 43 24.28 -10.57 -8.89
C GLU A 43 23.45 -10.39 -7.60
N VAL A 44 22.16 -10.73 -7.63
CA VAL A 44 21.24 -10.53 -6.51
C VAL A 44 20.76 -11.87 -5.98
N ARG A 45 20.81 -12.02 -4.66
CA ARG A 45 20.19 -13.12 -3.95
C ARG A 45 18.84 -12.69 -3.39
N LEU A 46 17.79 -13.41 -3.76
CA LEU A 46 16.42 -13.18 -3.37
C LEU A 46 16.12 -14.05 -2.15
N LEU A 47 16.08 -13.47 -0.95
CA LEU A 47 15.85 -14.21 0.30
C LEU A 47 14.41 -14.05 0.76
N LEU A 48 13.78 -15.16 1.17
CA LEU A 48 12.56 -15.15 1.96
C LEU A 48 12.96 -15.52 3.39
N VAL A 49 12.75 -14.63 4.34
CA VAL A 49 13.18 -14.79 5.73
C VAL A 49 11.94 -14.79 6.63
N GLY A 50 11.85 -15.70 7.57
CA GLY A 50 10.79 -15.75 8.58
C GLY A 50 11.32 -15.53 9.99
N THR A 51 10.43 -15.25 10.92
CA THR A 51 10.71 -15.51 12.35
C THR A 51 10.72 -17.02 12.60
N ALA A 52 11.55 -17.49 13.53
CA ALA A 52 11.57 -18.90 13.95
C ALA A 52 10.26 -19.39 14.63
N GLU A 53 9.34 -18.48 14.96
CA GLU A 53 8.06 -18.82 15.59
C GLU A 53 6.99 -19.26 14.57
N PRO A 54 6.21 -20.32 14.88
CA PRO A 54 5.11 -20.75 14.02
C PRO A 54 4.09 -19.63 13.78
N GLY A 55 3.77 -19.38 12.50
CA GLY A 55 2.81 -18.33 12.10
C GLY A 55 3.34 -16.90 12.18
N GLY A 56 4.63 -16.72 12.46
CA GLY A 56 5.22 -15.39 12.54
C GLY A 56 5.48 -14.73 11.18
N SER A 57 5.95 -13.48 11.23
CA SER A 57 6.09 -12.63 10.05
C SER A 57 7.14 -13.17 9.07
N ARG A 58 6.88 -12.98 7.78
CA ARG A 58 7.82 -13.29 6.69
C ARG A 58 8.20 -12.02 5.95
N TRP A 59 9.45 -11.97 5.50
CA TRP A 59 10.03 -10.83 4.81
C TRP A 59 10.73 -11.25 3.52
N PHE A 60 10.65 -10.39 2.53
CA PHE A 60 11.43 -10.51 1.30
C PHE A 60 12.63 -9.55 1.36
N VAL A 61 13.82 -10.14 1.24
CA VAL A 61 15.09 -9.46 1.52
C VAL A 61 16.05 -9.69 0.37
N PRO A 62 15.93 -8.95 -0.75
CA PRO A 62 16.93 -9.01 -1.81
C PRO A 62 18.23 -8.37 -1.33
N VAL A 63 19.34 -9.11 -1.47
CA VAL A 63 20.70 -8.68 -1.08
C VAL A 63 21.66 -8.87 -2.25
N LEU A 64 22.78 -8.14 -2.26
CA LEU A 64 23.83 -8.36 -3.24
C LEU A 64 24.56 -9.66 -2.91
N ASP A 65 24.80 -10.51 -3.92
CA ASP A 65 25.42 -11.82 -3.67
C ASP A 65 26.87 -11.68 -3.14
N ALA A 66 27.60 -10.67 -3.62
CA ALA A 66 28.94 -10.34 -3.16
C ALA A 66 28.98 -9.62 -1.79
N ASP A 67 27.86 -9.07 -1.32
CA ASP A 67 27.75 -8.36 -0.04
C ASP A 67 26.36 -8.59 0.60
N PRO A 68 26.18 -9.71 1.32
CA PRO A 68 24.90 -10.06 1.95
C PRO A 68 24.44 -9.11 3.06
N GLY A 69 25.30 -8.19 3.51
CA GLY A 69 24.99 -7.13 4.45
C GLY A 69 24.35 -5.90 3.81
N ARG A 70 24.21 -5.88 2.48
CA ARG A 70 23.66 -4.75 1.72
C ARG A 70 22.38 -5.13 0.99
N HIS A 71 21.32 -4.35 1.23
CA HIS A 71 20.09 -4.46 0.44
C HIS A 71 20.36 -4.21 -1.04
N ALA A 72 19.86 -5.11 -1.89
CA ALA A 72 19.86 -4.92 -3.34
C ALA A 72 18.64 -4.11 -3.80
N ALA A 73 17.56 -4.05 -3.01
CA ALA A 73 16.40 -3.24 -3.35
C ALA A 73 16.78 -1.78 -3.58
N GLY A 74 16.34 -1.21 -4.71
CA GLY A 74 16.68 0.14 -5.13
C GLY A 74 18.07 0.33 -5.73
N THR A 75 18.80 -0.76 -6.00
CA THR A 75 20.08 -0.72 -6.72
C THR A 75 19.90 -1.01 -8.20
N ALA A 76 20.78 -0.46 -9.04
CA ALA A 76 20.78 -0.74 -10.47
C ALA A 76 20.99 -2.23 -10.81
N ALA A 77 21.71 -2.98 -9.97
CA ALA A 77 21.90 -4.41 -10.14
C ALA A 77 20.55 -5.15 -10.04
N PHE A 78 19.76 -4.85 -9.00
CA PHE A 78 18.45 -5.45 -8.80
C PHE A 78 17.43 -5.01 -9.87
N ASP A 79 17.36 -3.72 -10.16
CA ASP A 79 16.43 -3.17 -11.14
C ASP A 79 16.66 -3.77 -12.53
N ARG A 80 17.93 -3.87 -12.96
CA ARG A 80 18.33 -4.49 -14.22
C ARG A 80 17.97 -5.97 -14.25
N ALA A 81 18.29 -6.72 -13.19
CA ALA A 81 18.07 -8.15 -13.11
C ALA A 81 16.57 -8.50 -13.15
N VAL A 82 15.74 -7.77 -12.37
CA VAL A 82 14.28 -7.94 -12.37
C VAL A 82 13.69 -7.58 -13.74
N THR A 83 14.09 -6.45 -14.34
CA THR A 83 13.60 -6.06 -15.67
C THR A 83 13.93 -7.11 -16.73
N GLY A 84 15.15 -7.64 -16.71
CA GLY A 84 15.57 -8.73 -17.60
C GLY A 84 14.74 -10.01 -17.39
N ALA A 85 14.53 -10.41 -16.14
CA ALA A 85 13.72 -11.58 -15.79
C ALA A 85 12.26 -11.45 -16.24
N LEU A 86 11.67 -10.25 -16.08
CA LEU A 86 10.31 -9.95 -16.54
C LEU A 86 10.20 -10.07 -18.05
N ARG A 87 11.12 -9.46 -18.80
CA ARG A 87 11.16 -9.54 -20.27
C ARG A 87 11.30 -10.98 -20.78
N ALA A 88 12.06 -11.81 -20.06
CA ALA A 88 12.27 -13.20 -20.40
C ALA A 88 11.11 -14.13 -19.98
N GLY A 89 10.13 -13.64 -19.20
CA GLY A 89 9.09 -14.49 -18.61
C GLY A 89 9.67 -15.57 -17.69
N LEU A 90 10.74 -15.23 -16.95
CA LEU A 90 11.55 -16.19 -16.21
C LEU A 90 10.74 -16.89 -15.12
N ARG A 91 10.91 -18.21 -15.02
CA ARG A 91 10.48 -19.03 -13.88
C ARG A 91 11.74 -19.47 -13.13
N LEU A 92 12.08 -18.74 -12.07
CA LEU A 92 13.33 -18.93 -11.34
C LEU A 92 13.12 -19.97 -10.22
N PRO A 93 13.72 -21.17 -10.30
CA PRO A 93 13.62 -22.15 -9.22
C PRO A 93 14.32 -21.65 -7.94
N THR A 94 13.75 -22.01 -6.80
CA THR A 94 14.31 -21.70 -5.48
C THR A 94 15.03 -22.89 -4.88
N GLY A 95 15.78 -22.67 -3.79
CA GLY A 95 16.50 -23.71 -3.07
C GLY A 95 15.60 -24.82 -2.52
N ARG A 96 14.32 -24.53 -2.23
CA ARG A 96 13.33 -25.52 -1.75
C ARG A 96 12.50 -26.18 -2.85
N GLY A 97 12.80 -25.94 -4.13
CA GLY A 97 12.02 -26.48 -5.24
C GLY A 97 10.71 -25.74 -5.51
N ASN A 98 10.54 -24.55 -4.92
CA ASN A 98 9.50 -23.60 -5.29
C ASN A 98 9.96 -22.75 -6.47
N VAL A 99 9.17 -21.76 -6.87
CA VAL A 99 9.51 -20.90 -8.02
C VAL A 99 9.15 -19.45 -7.76
N ILE A 100 9.98 -18.53 -8.26
CA ILE A 100 9.64 -17.12 -8.43
C ILE A 100 9.29 -16.92 -9.90
N GLU A 101 8.03 -16.56 -10.16
CA GLU A 101 7.52 -16.30 -11.51
C GLU A 101 7.63 -14.81 -11.81
N PHE A 102 8.32 -14.48 -12.89
CA PHE A 102 8.44 -13.12 -13.43
C PHE A 102 7.52 -13.00 -14.64
N ARG A 103 6.54 -12.10 -14.58
CA ARG A 103 5.58 -11.86 -15.66
C ARG A 103 5.61 -10.39 -16.05
N GLY A 104 5.84 -10.10 -17.32
CA GLY A 104 5.71 -8.75 -17.83
C GLY A 104 6.30 -8.63 -19.23
N THR A 105 6.18 -7.43 -19.79
CA THR A 105 6.87 -7.07 -21.04
C THR A 105 7.40 -5.64 -20.95
N PRO A 106 8.15 -5.27 -19.89
CA PRO A 106 8.68 -3.92 -19.79
C PRO A 106 9.66 -3.64 -20.93
N ALA A 107 9.82 -2.38 -21.31
CA ALA A 107 10.88 -1.96 -22.22
C ALA A 107 12.29 -2.21 -21.64
N ASP A 108 13.34 -2.03 -22.45
CA ASP A 108 14.72 -2.23 -21.99
C ASP A 108 15.09 -1.25 -20.87
N TYR A 109 15.77 -1.78 -19.85
CA TYR A 109 16.32 -0.99 -18.75
C TYR A 109 17.47 -0.11 -19.24
N ARG A 110 17.33 1.21 -19.06
CA ARG A 110 18.36 2.20 -19.43
C ARG A 110 19.18 2.68 -18.24
N GLY A 111 18.63 2.64 -17.03
CA GLY A 111 19.32 3.05 -15.82
C GLY A 111 18.38 3.48 -14.71
N PRO A 112 18.92 3.80 -13.52
CA PRO A 112 18.16 4.41 -12.44
C PRO A 112 17.90 5.89 -12.75
N LEU A 113 16.83 6.43 -12.17
CA LEU A 113 16.51 7.86 -12.18
C LEU A 113 16.66 8.43 -10.76
N PRO A 114 16.97 9.73 -10.60
CA PRO A 114 16.99 10.37 -9.29
C PRO A 114 15.64 10.25 -8.60
N PHE A 115 15.64 9.75 -7.36
CA PHE A 115 14.42 9.50 -6.61
C PHE A 115 14.68 9.47 -5.11
N ASP A 116 13.88 10.22 -4.36
CA ASP A 116 13.82 10.12 -2.90
C ASP A 116 12.48 9.48 -2.53
N PRO A 117 12.48 8.19 -2.12
CA PRO A 117 11.25 7.51 -1.73
C PRO A 117 10.70 7.98 -0.37
N GLY A 118 11.45 8.78 0.39
CA GLY A 118 11.12 9.11 1.77
C GLY A 118 10.97 7.85 2.64
N TRP A 119 10.14 7.95 3.69
CA TRP A 119 9.76 6.78 4.47
C TRP A 119 8.70 5.97 3.73
N CYS A 120 8.95 4.68 3.52
CA CYS A 120 8.02 3.74 2.90
C CYS A 120 8.11 2.38 3.57
N SER A 121 6.97 1.71 3.74
CA SER A 121 6.86 0.32 4.22
C SER A 121 7.44 -0.69 3.22
N ASN A 122 7.56 -0.30 1.95
CA ASN A 122 8.16 -1.07 0.87
C ASN A 122 9.48 -0.43 0.41
N ALA A 123 10.24 -1.14 -0.42
CA ALA A 123 11.38 -0.52 -1.11
C ALA A 123 10.94 -0.03 -2.48
N LEU A 124 11.36 1.20 -2.83
CA LEU A 124 11.01 1.86 -4.09
C LEU A 124 12.27 2.37 -4.78
N SER A 125 12.36 2.16 -6.09
CA SER A 125 13.28 2.87 -6.99
C SER A 125 12.52 3.44 -8.17
N LEU A 126 13.10 4.48 -8.78
CA LEU A 126 12.65 5.02 -10.05
C LEU A 126 13.66 4.62 -11.14
N VAL A 127 13.16 4.10 -12.25
CA VAL A 127 13.97 3.55 -13.34
C VAL A 127 13.50 4.05 -14.69
N ASP A 128 14.43 4.18 -15.63
CA ASP A 128 14.13 4.45 -17.04
C ASP A 128 14.01 3.11 -17.79
N LEU A 129 12.80 2.84 -18.29
CA LEU A 129 12.51 1.74 -19.21
C LEU A 129 12.11 2.32 -20.56
N GLY A 130 12.96 2.16 -21.57
CA GLY A 130 12.66 2.62 -22.94
C GLY A 130 12.48 4.14 -23.10
N GLY A 131 12.99 4.97 -22.21
CA GLY A 131 12.83 6.43 -22.20
C GLY A 131 11.65 6.91 -21.35
N ILE A 132 11.03 6.03 -20.55
CA ILE A 132 9.85 6.33 -19.74
C ILE A 132 10.14 5.96 -18.28
N ALA A 133 9.81 6.88 -17.36
CA ALA A 133 9.97 6.66 -15.94
C ALA A 133 8.98 5.60 -15.42
N HIS A 134 9.50 4.63 -14.67
CA HIS A 134 8.75 3.59 -13.99
C HIS A 134 9.19 3.49 -12.54
N ALA A 135 8.24 3.24 -11.65
CA ALA A 135 8.56 2.87 -10.27
C ALA A 135 8.68 1.35 -10.18
N HIS A 136 9.72 0.90 -9.49
CA HIS A 136 9.90 -0.48 -9.08
C HIS A 136 9.62 -0.57 -7.58
N LYS A 137 8.51 -1.22 -7.21
CA LYS A 137 8.11 -1.47 -5.83
C LYS A 137 8.39 -2.91 -5.45
N SER A 138 9.28 -3.11 -4.49
CA SER A 138 9.56 -4.41 -3.89
C SER A 138 8.91 -4.48 -2.51
N TYR A 139 8.05 -5.48 -2.30
CA TYR A 139 7.37 -5.66 -1.03
C TYR A 139 8.34 -6.20 0.01
N ARG A 140 8.30 -5.65 1.22
CA ARG A 140 9.20 -6.10 2.30
C ARG A 140 8.57 -7.16 3.17
N ARG A 141 7.28 -7.04 3.48
CA ARG A 141 6.53 -7.99 4.30
C ARG A 141 5.68 -8.89 3.41
N LEU A 142 5.68 -10.19 3.69
CA LEU A 142 4.93 -11.23 2.99
C LEU A 142 3.76 -11.72 3.85
N GLY A 143 2.78 -12.39 3.24
CA GLY A 143 1.63 -12.95 3.95
C GLY A 143 0.60 -11.92 4.44
N THR A 144 0.67 -10.66 3.96
CA THR A 144 -0.30 -9.60 4.31
C THR A 144 -1.57 -9.64 3.47
N GLY A 145 -1.70 -10.62 2.57
CA GLY A 145 -2.80 -10.65 1.60
C GLY A 145 -2.71 -9.56 0.54
N ASN A 146 -1.52 -8.98 0.29
CA ASN A 146 -1.31 -7.95 -0.71
C ASN A 146 -1.76 -8.43 -2.10
N ARG A 147 -2.53 -7.58 -2.80
CA ARG A 147 -3.04 -7.84 -4.16
C ARG A 147 -2.71 -6.73 -5.15
N GLU A 148 -1.91 -5.73 -4.77
CA GLU A 148 -1.68 -4.54 -5.59
C GLU A 148 -1.26 -4.91 -7.02
N ALA A 149 -0.29 -5.80 -7.20
CA ALA A 149 0.14 -6.26 -8.53
C ALA A 149 -0.97 -6.95 -9.35
N GLU A 150 -1.87 -7.68 -8.69
CA GLU A 150 -3.03 -8.30 -9.33
C GLU A 150 -4.05 -7.24 -9.76
N LEU A 151 -4.39 -6.33 -8.85
CA LEU A 151 -5.38 -5.27 -9.06
C LEU A 151 -4.92 -4.27 -10.11
N LEU A 152 -3.65 -3.86 -10.09
CA LEU A 152 -3.09 -2.98 -11.12
C LEU A 152 -3.20 -3.61 -12.52
N ARG A 153 -3.01 -4.92 -12.66
CA ARG A 153 -3.18 -5.59 -13.96
C ARG A 153 -4.64 -5.66 -14.39
N LEU A 154 -5.55 -5.93 -13.45
CA LEU A 154 -7.00 -5.97 -13.74
C LEU A 154 -7.51 -4.58 -14.19
N MET A 155 -6.92 -3.52 -13.64
CA MET A 155 -7.32 -2.12 -13.86
C MET A 155 -6.44 -1.38 -14.88
N ALA A 156 -5.51 -2.08 -15.55
CA ALA A 156 -4.45 -1.45 -16.36
C ALA A 156 -4.98 -0.54 -17.49
N ASP A 157 -6.14 -0.91 -18.06
CA ASP A 157 -6.75 -0.21 -19.19
C ASP A 157 -7.71 0.90 -18.76
N GLY A 158 -8.03 1.00 -17.46
CA GLY A 158 -9.01 1.95 -16.92
C GLY A 158 -8.57 3.40 -16.90
N GLY A 159 -7.25 3.64 -16.93
CA GLY A 159 -6.67 4.98 -16.84
C GLY A 159 -6.82 5.64 -15.47
N ARG A 160 -7.25 4.90 -14.45
CA ARG A 160 -7.47 5.43 -13.09
C ARG A 160 -6.38 5.07 -12.10
N THR A 161 -5.53 4.11 -12.45
CA THR A 161 -4.47 3.58 -11.61
C THR A 161 -3.14 3.59 -12.37
N GLN A 162 -2.05 3.31 -11.66
CA GLN A 162 -0.74 3.13 -12.29
C GLN A 162 -0.77 1.96 -13.28
N ARG A 163 -0.13 2.12 -14.45
CA ARG A 163 -0.11 1.07 -15.47
C ARG A 163 1.02 0.09 -15.19
N PRO A 164 0.74 -1.18 -14.83
CA PRO A 164 1.79 -2.16 -14.60
C PRO A 164 2.45 -2.59 -15.91
N VAL A 165 3.74 -2.86 -15.86
CA VAL A 165 4.53 -3.41 -16.98
C VAL A 165 5.12 -4.77 -16.64
N GLY A 166 5.14 -5.14 -15.36
CA GLY A 166 5.45 -6.49 -14.90
C GLY A 166 5.35 -6.64 -13.39
N ASP A 167 5.31 -7.88 -12.94
CA ASP A 167 5.29 -8.25 -11.53
C ASP A 167 6.02 -9.58 -11.32
N TYR A 168 6.48 -9.81 -10.10
CA TYR A 168 7.13 -11.07 -9.74
C TYR A 168 6.58 -11.61 -8.42
N THR A 169 6.32 -12.91 -8.42
CA THR A 169 5.55 -13.60 -7.39
C THR A 169 6.24 -14.90 -7.00
N TYR A 170 6.42 -15.13 -5.70
CA TYR A 170 6.81 -16.43 -5.17
C TYR A 170 5.61 -17.38 -5.20
N VAL A 171 5.83 -18.61 -5.67
CA VAL A 171 4.81 -19.64 -5.79
C VAL A 171 5.28 -20.89 -5.06
N ASP A 172 4.55 -21.26 -4.01
CA ASP A 172 4.69 -22.56 -3.36
C ASP A 172 4.13 -23.63 -4.31
N THR A 173 4.99 -24.52 -4.79
CA THR A 173 4.62 -25.49 -5.84
C THR A 173 3.77 -26.64 -5.31
N ALA A 174 3.77 -26.89 -4.00
CA ALA A 174 2.99 -27.94 -3.37
C ALA A 174 1.54 -27.51 -3.12
N THR A 175 1.35 -26.27 -2.68
CA THR A 175 0.03 -25.72 -2.31
C THR A 175 -0.58 -24.81 -3.38
N GLY A 176 0.23 -24.32 -4.31
CA GLY A 176 -0.16 -23.28 -5.27
C GLY A 176 -0.31 -21.89 -4.64
N ALA A 177 0.06 -21.72 -3.36
CA ALA A 177 0.01 -20.42 -2.69
C ALA A 177 0.94 -19.42 -3.39
N ARG A 178 0.46 -18.17 -3.52
CA ARG A 178 1.15 -17.10 -4.27
C ARG A 178 1.38 -15.90 -3.36
N GLU A 179 2.63 -15.46 -3.27
CA GLU A 179 3.05 -14.31 -2.47
C GLU A 179 3.73 -13.29 -3.40
N PRO A 180 3.11 -12.11 -3.64
CA PRO A 180 3.72 -11.11 -4.50
C PRO A 180 5.00 -10.57 -3.84
N LEU A 181 6.06 -10.43 -4.62
CA LEU A 181 7.36 -9.94 -4.15
C LEU A 181 7.66 -8.53 -4.65
N GLY A 182 7.11 -8.14 -5.80
CA GLY A 182 7.15 -6.77 -6.29
C GLY A 182 6.46 -6.56 -7.63
N VAL A 183 6.42 -5.29 -8.04
CA VAL A 183 5.75 -4.82 -9.24
C VAL A 183 6.52 -3.66 -9.86
N LEU A 184 6.54 -3.61 -11.18
CA LEU A 184 6.98 -2.46 -11.97
C LEU A 184 5.76 -1.85 -12.64
N TYR A 185 5.60 -0.54 -12.47
CA TYR A 185 4.53 0.21 -13.11
C TYR A 185 5.02 1.58 -13.57
N ARG A 186 4.35 2.15 -14.56
CA ARG A 186 4.64 3.50 -15.05
C ARG A 186 4.51 4.49 -13.89
N TYR A 187 5.51 5.34 -13.73
CA TYR A 187 5.51 6.37 -12.71
C TYR A 187 4.35 7.33 -12.97
N ALA A 188 3.53 7.56 -11.94
CA ALA A 188 2.47 8.55 -11.97
C ALA A 188 3.01 9.86 -11.40
N GLU A 189 3.18 10.85 -12.26
CA GLU A 189 3.57 12.20 -11.85
C GLU A 189 2.40 12.87 -11.12
N GLY A 190 2.72 13.69 -10.12
CA GLY A 190 1.74 14.49 -9.39
C GLY A 190 1.98 14.49 -7.89
N GLU A 191 1.12 15.22 -7.19
CA GLU A 191 1.10 15.34 -5.74
C GLU A 191 -0.21 14.80 -5.17
N GLY A 192 -0.19 14.31 -3.94
CA GLY A 192 -1.41 13.89 -3.25
C GLY A 192 -2.39 15.06 -3.08
N LEU A 193 -3.69 14.80 -3.10
CA LEU A 193 -4.74 15.81 -2.86
C LEU A 193 -4.61 16.52 -1.51
N ASN A 194 -3.87 15.94 -0.56
CA ASN A 194 -3.56 16.59 0.71
C ASN A 194 -2.75 17.88 0.53
N VAL A 195 -1.98 18.03 -0.54
CA VAL A 195 -1.15 19.23 -0.78
C VAL A 195 -2.01 20.47 -1.05
N PRO A 196 -2.89 20.50 -2.08
CA PRO A 196 -3.74 21.66 -2.32
C PRO A 196 -4.71 21.93 -1.18
N LEU A 197 -5.24 20.88 -0.53
CA LEU A 197 -6.13 21.05 0.63
C LEU A 197 -5.40 21.70 1.82
N ARG A 198 -4.16 21.29 2.09
CA ARG A 198 -3.32 21.91 3.13
C ARG A 198 -3.03 23.38 2.80
N ALA A 199 -2.79 23.70 1.54
CA ALA A 199 -2.59 25.09 1.11
C ALA A 199 -3.85 25.93 1.37
N GLY A 200 -5.04 25.43 1.00
CA GLY A 200 -6.31 26.08 1.29
C GLY A 200 -6.55 26.29 2.79
N ILE A 201 -6.29 25.27 3.62
CA ILE A 201 -6.41 25.40 5.09
C ILE A 201 -5.45 26.46 5.63
N ARG A 202 -4.22 26.55 5.12
CA ARG A 202 -3.27 27.60 5.55
C ARG A 202 -3.72 28.99 5.12
N ALA A 203 -4.35 29.11 3.96
CA ALA A 203 -4.89 30.38 3.46
C ALA A 203 -6.08 30.90 4.29
N LEU A 204 -6.73 30.02 5.07
CA LEU A 204 -7.81 30.39 5.98
C LEU A 204 -7.31 31.22 7.18
N TRP A 205 -6.08 30.99 7.67
CA TRP A 205 -5.61 31.58 8.93
C TRP A 205 -5.53 33.11 8.91
N PRO A 206 -5.00 33.76 7.86
CA PRO A 206 -5.02 35.22 7.75
C PRO A 206 -6.45 35.79 7.74
N LEU A 207 -7.41 35.11 7.10
CA LEU A 207 -8.79 35.57 7.01
C LEU A 207 -9.47 35.59 8.38
N LEU A 208 -9.28 34.53 9.17
CA LEU A 208 -9.81 34.45 10.54
C LEU A 208 -9.16 35.48 11.48
N GLY A 209 -7.88 35.82 11.27
CA GLY A 209 -7.14 36.76 12.11
C GLY A 209 -7.54 38.24 11.93
N THR A 210 -8.25 38.59 10.86
CA THR A 210 -8.63 39.98 10.55
C THR A 210 -9.91 40.47 11.26
N GLY A 211 -10.59 39.60 12.03
CA GLY A 211 -11.68 39.99 12.93
C GLY A 211 -12.97 40.50 12.25
N GLY A 212 -13.08 40.43 10.92
CA GLY A 212 -14.22 40.94 10.15
C GLY A 212 -14.86 39.96 9.16
N VAL A 213 -14.40 38.70 9.13
CA VAL A 213 -14.93 37.67 8.23
C VAL A 213 -15.48 36.52 9.07
N GLU A 214 -16.77 36.23 8.89
CA GLU A 214 -17.40 35.03 9.45
C GLU A 214 -16.64 33.77 9.04
N VAL A 215 -16.52 32.80 9.95
CA VAL A 215 -15.75 31.56 9.72
C VAL A 215 -16.16 30.86 8.42
N SER A 216 -17.47 30.81 8.13
CA SER A 216 -18.01 30.24 6.90
C SER A 216 -17.53 30.98 5.65
N GLY A 217 -17.58 32.31 5.64
CA GLY A 217 -17.11 33.12 4.50
C GLY A 217 -15.61 33.01 4.28
N ALA A 218 -14.83 32.86 5.35
CA ALA A 218 -13.40 32.64 5.27
C ALA A 218 -13.08 31.25 4.66
N VAL A 219 -13.81 30.21 5.06
CA VAL A 219 -13.71 28.85 4.48
C VAL A 219 -14.05 28.88 2.99
N GLU A 220 -15.21 29.44 2.62
CA GLU A 220 -15.63 29.53 1.21
C GLU A 220 -14.59 30.24 0.35
N THR A 221 -14.07 31.36 0.83
CA THR A 221 -13.03 32.13 0.11
C THR A 221 -11.76 31.32 -0.06
N SER A 222 -11.25 30.70 1.02
CA SER A 222 -10.00 29.94 0.99
C SER A 222 -10.05 28.67 0.13
N GLN A 223 -11.24 28.10 -0.08
CA GLN A 223 -11.43 26.83 -0.79
C GLN A 223 -12.04 27.00 -2.19
N LYS A 224 -12.40 28.23 -2.59
CA LYS A 224 -13.17 28.52 -3.80
C LYS A 224 -12.65 27.79 -5.04
N ASP A 225 -11.34 27.85 -5.26
CA ASP A 225 -10.69 27.29 -6.45
C ASP A 225 -10.56 25.76 -6.41
N LEU A 226 -10.82 25.13 -5.26
CA LEU A 226 -10.78 23.68 -5.09
C LEU A 226 -12.15 23.02 -5.23
N VAL A 227 -13.26 23.76 -5.12
CA VAL A 227 -14.62 23.18 -5.11
C VAL A 227 -14.91 22.39 -6.39
N ALA A 228 -14.72 23.00 -7.56
CA ALA A 228 -15.01 22.33 -8.83
C ALA A 228 -14.07 21.13 -9.10
N PRO A 229 -12.74 21.26 -8.92
CA PRO A 229 -11.84 20.11 -9.01
C PRO A 229 -12.17 18.96 -8.07
N LEU A 230 -12.53 19.24 -6.80
CA LEU A 230 -12.89 18.19 -5.84
C LEU A 230 -14.19 17.46 -6.22
N ARG A 231 -15.16 18.17 -6.84
CA ARG A 231 -16.34 17.52 -7.41
C ARG A 231 -15.95 16.57 -8.55
N ALA A 232 -15.04 17.00 -9.43
CA ALA A 232 -14.52 16.14 -10.50
C ALA A 232 -13.76 14.93 -9.96
N THR A 233 -12.97 15.10 -8.88
CA THR A 233 -12.35 13.99 -8.15
C THR A 233 -13.40 13.00 -7.63
N GLY A 234 -14.53 13.48 -7.09
CA GLY A 234 -15.63 12.61 -6.66
C GLY A 234 -16.23 11.79 -7.81
N VAL A 235 -16.34 12.36 -9.01
CA VAL A 235 -16.76 11.63 -10.22
C VAL A 235 -15.71 10.60 -10.63
N PHE A 236 -14.43 10.96 -10.60
CA PHE A 236 -13.31 10.06 -10.90
C PHE A 236 -13.29 8.86 -9.95
N LEU A 237 -13.39 9.08 -8.64
CA LEU A 237 -13.41 8.01 -7.63
C LEU A 237 -14.62 7.11 -7.75
N ARG A 238 -15.78 7.64 -8.15
CA ARG A 238 -16.94 6.82 -8.47
C ARG A 238 -16.65 5.88 -9.64
N GLY A 239 -16.05 6.41 -10.72
CA GLY A 239 -15.63 5.61 -11.87
C GLY A 239 -14.59 4.54 -11.49
N PHE A 240 -13.67 4.86 -10.57
CA PHE A 240 -12.72 3.88 -10.03
C PHE A 240 -13.43 2.72 -9.34
N HIS A 241 -14.37 2.99 -8.43
CA HIS A 241 -15.10 1.93 -7.74
C HIS A 241 -16.01 1.12 -8.67
N GLN A 242 -16.62 1.76 -9.67
CA GLN A 242 -17.42 1.08 -10.68
C GLN A 242 -16.57 0.10 -11.50
N GLU A 243 -15.44 0.56 -12.01
CA GLU A 243 -14.52 -0.30 -12.76
C GLU A 243 -13.99 -1.43 -11.87
N LEU A 244 -13.61 -1.14 -10.61
CA LEU A 244 -13.13 -2.16 -9.69
C LEU A 244 -14.19 -3.25 -9.43
N ALA A 245 -15.45 -2.85 -9.23
CA ALA A 245 -16.58 -3.77 -9.06
C ALA A 245 -16.82 -4.62 -10.33
N GLU A 246 -16.80 -3.99 -11.50
CA GLU A 246 -16.95 -4.69 -12.78
C GLU A 246 -15.84 -5.73 -13.00
N ARG A 247 -14.59 -5.40 -12.64
CA ARG A 247 -13.43 -6.28 -12.83
C ARG A 247 -13.37 -7.43 -11.83
N LEU A 248 -13.86 -7.24 -10.61
CA LEU A 248 -13.84 -8.27 -9.55
C LEU A 248 -15.12 -9.11 -9.50
N GLY A 249 -16.21 -8.66 -10.11
CA GLY A 249 -17.42 -9.44 -10.31
C GLY A 249 -18.42 -9.34 -9.15
N ALA A 250 -19.01 -10.46 -8.75
CA ALA A 250 -20.00 -10.47 -7.67
C ALA A 250 -19.32 -10.24 -6.31
N HIS A 251 -19.97 -9.45 -5.46
CA HIS A 251 -19.50 -9.12 -4.12
C HIS A 251 -20.58 -9.45 -3.09
N PRO A 252 -20.20 -9.91 -1.89
CA PRO A 252 -21.16 -10.19 -0.83
C PRO A 252 -21.86 -8.91 -0.39
N GLU A 253 -23.06 -9.04 0.16
CA GLU A 253 -23.73 -7.94 0.82
C GLU A 253 -22.96 -7.49 2.07
N PHE A 254 -23.10 -6.22 2.45
CA PHE A 254 -22.39 -5.69 3.60
C PHE A 254 -22.92 -6.34 4.90
N PRO A 255 -22.05 -6.93 5.75
CA PRO A 255 -22.47 -7.65 6.95
C PRO A 255 -22.80 -6.68 8.09
N VAL A 256 -23.96 -6.00 8.00
CA VAL A 256 -24.38 -4.94 8.93
C VAL A 256 -24.27 -5.36 10.39
N THR A 257 -24.79 -6.55 10.74
CA THR A 257 -24.80 -7.03 12.13
C THR A 257 -23.38 -7.20 12.67
N GLY A 258 -22.52 -7.91 11.93
CA GLY A 258 -21.13 -8.12 12.34
C GLY A 258 -20.35 -6.80 12.44
N ALA A 259 -20.58 -5.87 11.52
CA ALA A 259 -19.95 -4.55 11.56
C ALA A 259 -20.42 -3.70 12.76
N LEU A 260 -21.70 -3.81 13.15
CA LEU A 260 -22.22 -3.13 14.34
C LEU A 260 -21.69 -3.75 15.64
N ASP A 261 -21.58 -5.07 15.71
CA ASP A 261 -20.98 -5.77 16.85
C ASP A 261 -19.51 -5.38 17.01
N GLU A 262 -18.76 -5.35 15.90
CA GLU A 262 -17.36 -4.91 15.88
C GLU A 262 -17.23 -3.44 16.30
N ALA A 263 -18.09 -2.56 15.77
CA ALA A 263 -18.09 -1.14 16.15
C ALA A 263 -18.42 -0.94 17.64
N THR A 264 -19.34 -1.75 18.19
CA THR A 264 -19.69 -1.75 19.61
C THR A 264 -18.49 -2.18 20.46
N GLY A 265 -17.84 -3.28 20.10
CA GLY A 265 -16.63 -3.75 20.79
C GLY A 265 -15.49 -2.73 20.74
N ARG A 266 -15.25 -2.11 19.57
CA ARG A 266 -14.24 -1.05 19.40
C ARG A 266 -14.54 0.18 20.23
N LEU A 267 -15.80 0.64 20.27
CA LEU A 267 -16.18 1.79 21.08
C LEU A 267 -16.01 1.49 22.58
N ALA A 268 -16.38 0.29 23.03
CA ALA A 268 -16.19 -0.13 24.41
C ALA A 268 -14.71 -0.15 24.80
N ALA A 269 -13.83 -0.62 23.92
CA ALA A 269 -12.38 -0.60 24.14
C ALA A 269 -11.77 0.82 24.07
N LEU A 270 -12.28 1.68 23.19
CA LEU A 270 -11.76 3.03 22.96
C LEU A 270 -12.20 4.03 24.02
N THR A 271 -13.41 3.88 24.57
CA THR A 271 -13.99 4.84 25.53
C THR A 271 -13.10 5.08 26.75
N PRO A 272 -12.57 4.05 27.43
CA PRO A 272 -11.62 4.25 28.54
C PRO A 272 -10.38 5.05 28.13
N LEU A 273 -9.86 4.83 26.91
CA LEU A 273 -8.69 5.54 26.39
C LEU A 273 -8.99 7.02 26.14
N ILE A 274 -10.15 7.33 25.56
CA ILE A 274 -10.63 8.71 25.36
C ILE A 274 -10.74 9.43 26.71
N LEU A 275 -11.39 8.79 27.69
CA LEU A 275 -11.62 9.38 29.01
C LEU A 275 -10.35 9.52 29.85
N ALA A 276 -9.34 8.67 29.59
CA ALA A 276 -8.04 8.73 30.24
C ALA A 276 -7.08 9.74 29.60
N ASP A 277 -7.30 10.18 28.36
CA ASP A 277 -6.39 11.07 27.63
C ASP A 277 -6.39 12.49 28.23
N THR A 278 -5.45 12.79 29.13
CA THR A 278 -5.39 14.07 29.86
C THR A 278 -4.93 15.26 29.02
N ARG A 279 -4.59 15.06 27.74
CA ARG A 279 -4.21 16.15 26.82
C ARG A 279 -5.39 17.06 26.46
N TYR A 280 -6.63 16.59 26.68
CA TYR A 280 -7.85 17.31 26.35
C TYR A 280 -8.70 17.62 27.59
N PRO A 281 -9.48 18.73 27.61
CA PRO A 281 -10.38 19.05 28.71
C PRO A 281 -11.43 17.96 28.97
N VAL A 282 -11.77 17.72 30.24
CA VAL A 282 -12.75 16.70 30.65
C VAL A 282 -14.07 16.79 29.85
N PRO A 283 -14.72 17.96 29.71
CA PRO A 283 -16.01 18.05 29.00
C PRO A 283 -15.91 17.65 27.53
N VAL A 284 -14.76 17.86 26.88
CA VAL A 284 -14.53 17.49 25.48
C VAL A 284 -14.46 15.97 25.32
N ARG A 285 -13.77 15.29 26.24
CA ARG A 285 -13.61 13.83 26.23
C ARG A 285 -14.92 13.12 26.49
N GLU A 286 -15.68 13.62 27.48
CA GLU A 286 -17.01 13.10 27.80
C GLU A 286 -17.99 13.31 26.64
N ALA A 287 -17.98 14.51 26.04
CA ALA A 287 -18.82 14.80 24.87
C ALA A 287 -18.46 13.91 23.67
N ALA A 288 -17.17 13.66 23.42
CA ALA A 288 -16.71 12.78 22.35
C ALA A 288 -17.17 11.33 22.56
N ALA A 289 -16.94 10.77 23.75
CA ALA A 289 -17.37 9.42 24.09
C ALA A 289 -18.91 9.26 24.00
N ALA A 290 -19.64 10.21 24.59
CA ALA A 290 -21.10 10.21 24.54
C ALA A 290 -21.65 10.40 23.11
N GLY A 291 -20.99 11.22 22.29
CA GLY A 291 -21.33 11.42 20.89
C GLY A 291 -21.20 10.15 20.06
N LEU A 292 -20.07 9.44 20.20
CA LEU A 292 -19.86 8.17 19.51
C LEU A 292 -20.90 7.12 19.94
N GLY A 293 -21.24 7.05 21.23
CA GLY A 293 -22.30 6.17 21.73
C GLY A 293 -23.67 6.49 21.14
N ARG A 294 -24.03 7.77 21.05
CA ARG A 294 -25.30 8.20 20.42
C ARG A 294 -25.36 7.85 18.94
N GLU A 295 -24.29 8.07 18.19
CA GLU A 295 -24.27 7.73 16.76
C GLU A 295 -24.37 6.22 16.54
N LEU A 296 -23.68 5.41 17.35
CA LEU A 296 -23.78 3.96 17.25
C LEU A 296 -25.20 3.47 17.55
N ALA A 297 -25.84 4.00 18.60
CA ALA A 297 -27.24 3.69 18.92
C ALA A 297 -28.18 4.08 17.77
N ARG A 298 -28.00 5.28 17.20
CA ARG A 298 -28.78 5.76 16.06
C ARG A 298 -28.64 4.86 14.83
N VAL A 299 -27.44 4.35 14.56
CA VAL A 299 -27.21 3.42 13.43
C VAL A 299 -27.82 2.06 13.71
N ALA A 300 -27.76 1.56 14.95
CA ALA A 300 -28.36 0.28 15.33
C ALA A 300 -29.89 0.28 15.23
N GLU A 301 -30.53 1.44 15.37
CA GLU A 301 -31.98 1.62 15.19
C GLU A 301 -32.42 1.67 13.72
N LEU A 302 -31.49 1.78 12.77
CA LEU A 302 -31.84 1.78 11.35
C LEU A 302 -32.42 0.43 10.93
N PRO A 303 -33.46 0.41 10.07
CA PRO A 303 -34.05 -0.84 9.61
C PRO A 303 -33.01 -1.70 8.90
N ALA A 304 -33.03 -2.99 9.20
CA ALA A 304 -32.25 -3.98 8.47
C ALA A 304 -32.65 -3.92 6.98
N ARG A 305 -31.68 -3.54 6.15
CA ARG A 305 -31.79 -3.52 4.70
C ARG A 305 -30.49 -4.05 4.12
N PRO A 306 -30.49 -4.66 2.93
CA PRO A 306 -29.25 -4.92 2.21
C PRO A 306 -28.52 -3.60 1.99
N TRP A 307 -27.33 -3.46 2.55
CA TRP A 307 -26.46 -2.33 2.24
C TRP A 307 -25.59 -2.75 1.05
N PRO A 308 -25.63 -2.02 -0.07
CA PRO A 308 -24.80 -2.35 -1.22
C PRO A 308 -23.34 -2.27 -0.80
N ALA A 309 -22.65 -3.40 -0.88
CA ALA A 309 -21.21 -3.46 -0.73
C ALA A 309 -20.59 -3.62 -2.11
N GLY A 310 -19.42 -3.02 -2.27
CA GLY A 310 -18.58 -3.20 -3.44
C GLY A 310 -17.12 -3.20 -2.99
N PRO A 311 -16.22 -3.65 -3.87
CA PRO A 311 -14.81 -3.58 -3.58
C PRO A 311 -14.41 -2.11 -3.50
N CYS A 312 -13.57 -1.81 -2.54
CA CYS A 312 -13.05 -0.47 -2.32
C CYS A 312 -11.53 -0.50 -2.41
N HIS A 313 -10.92 0.68 -2.36
CA HIS A 313 -9.46 0.80 -2.31
C HIS A 313 -8.82 -0.01 -1.17
N GLY A 314 -9.49 -0.14 -0.01
CA GLY A 314 -8.97 -0.74 1.22
C GLY A 314 -8.40 0.28 2.19
N ASP A 315 -7.68 1.29 1.68
CA ASP A 315 -7.07 2.35 2.50
C ASP A 315 -7.08 3.70 1.76
N LEU A 316 -8.24 4.21 1.35
CA LEU A 316 -8.29 5.44 0.55
C LEU A 316 -8.14 6.67 1.44
N HIS A 317 -7.10 7.46 1.19
CA HIS A 317 -6.94 8.78 1.78
C HIS A 317 -6.29 9.76 0.78
N LEU A 318 -6.20 11.03 1.18
CA LEU A 318 -5.86 12.14 0.27
C LEU A 318 -4.51 11.98 -0.45
N SER A 319 -3.52 11.31 0.16
CA SER A 319 -2.23 11.02 -0.49
C SER A 319 -2.26 9.82 -1.45
N HIS A 320 -3.32 9.01 -1.46
CA HIS A 320 -3.50 7.90 -2.40
C HIS A 320 -4.23 8.31 -3.69
N VAL A 321 -4.57 9.59 -3.81
CA VAL A 321 -5.05 10.19 -5.06
C VAL A 321 -4.03 11.22 -5.49
N LEU A 322 -3.23 10.89 -6.49
CA LEU A 322 -2.30 11.82 -7.11
C LEU A 322 -3.06 12.73 -8.08
N ARG A 323 -2.67 13.99 -8.06
CA ARG A 323 -3.10 15.04 -8.97
C ARG A 323 -1.89 15.56 -9.72
N ARG A 324 -2.01 15.61 -11.04
CA ARG A 324 -1.14 16.41 -11.92
C ARG A 324 -1.97 17.51 -12.55
N GLU A 325 -1.53 18.75 -12.41
CA GLU A 325 -2.18 19.88 -13.08
C GLU A 325 -1.79 19.90 -14.56
N LEU A 326 -2.80 20.08 -15.41
CA LEU A 326 -2.66 20.16 -16.86
C LEU A 326 -2.57 21.64 -17.31
N PRO A 327 -2.02 21.92 -18.50
CA PRO A 327 -1.88 23.29 -19.01
C PRO A 327 -3.21 24.07 -19.14
N ASP A 328 -4.34 23.37 -19.24
CA ASP A 328 -5.68 23.96 -19.30
C ASP A 328 -6.30 24.23 -17.91
N GLY A 329 -5.54 23.99 -16.84
CA GLY A 329 -6.00 24.09 -15.45
C GLY A 329 -6.79 22.87 -14.96
N GLY A 330 -6.97 21.85 -15.81
CA GLY A 330 -7.58 20.57 -15.45
C GLY A 330 -6.66 19.71 -14.60
N TRP A 331 -7.22 18.67 -13.97
CA TRP A 331 -6.45 17.71 -13.17
C TRP A 331 -6.48 16.35 -13.86
N GLU A 332 -5.30 15.79 -14.09
CA GLU A 332 -5.15 14.35 -14.29
C GLU A 332 -5.02 13.69 -12.91
N LEU A 333 -5.81 12.62 -12.70
CA LEU A 333 -5.90 11.92 -11.43
C LEU A 333 -5.42 10.48 -11.56
N CYS A 334 -4.76 9.98 -10.51
CA CYS A 334 -4.34 8.59 -10.42
C CYS A 334 -4.50 8.08 -8.99
N VAL A 335 -5.18 6.94 -8.82
CA VAL A 335 -5.23 6.19 -7.56
C VAL A 335 -3.99 5.31 -7.46
N ILE A 336 -3.34 5.30 -6.30
CA ILE A 336 -2.11 4.54 -6.04
C ILE A 336 -2.24 3.71 -4.76
N ASP A 337 -1.36 2.71 -4.60
CA ASP A 337 -1.27 1.85 -3.40
C ASP A 337 -2.54 1.02 -3.13
N LEU A 338 -3.03 0.34 -4.16
CA LEU A 338 -4.25 -0.46 -4.09
C LEU A 338 -4.15 -1.58 -3.05
N SER A 339 -5.00 -1.49 -2.02
CA SER A 339 -5.04 -2.41 -0.88
C SER A 339 -6.39 -3.14 -0.75
N THR A 340 -7.12 -3.30 -1.86
CA THR A 340 -8.43 -3.95 -1.87
C THR A 340 -8.32 -5.36 -1.28
N PRO A 341 -9.03 -5.65 -0.18
CA PRO A 341 -8.96 -6.96 0.46
C PRO A 341 -9.47 -8.06 -0.49
N ARG A 342 -9.08 -9.31 -0.22
CA ARG A 342 -9.81 -10.44 -0.81
C ARG A 342 -11.23 -10.42 -0.26
N ALA A 343 -12.20 -10.76 -1.10
CA ALA A 343 -13.52 -11.11 -0.57
C ALA A 343 -13.32 -12.34 0.32
N ASP A 344 -13.91 -12.34 1.52
CA ASP A 344 -14.05 -13.58 2.27
C ASP A 344 -14.80 -14.59 1.38
N PRO A 345 -14.40 -15.87 1.38
CA PRO A 345 -15.19 -16.89 0.71
C PRO A 345 -16.63 -16.81 1.26
N ALA A 346 -17.58 -16.67 0.34
CA ALA A 346 -19.01 -16.58 0.64
C ALA A 346 -19.54 -17.87 1.30
#